data_AF-A0A4U5TT38-F1
#
_entry.id   AF-A0A4U5TT38-F1
#
_cell.length_a   1.000
_cell.length_b   1.000
_cell.length_c   1.000
_cell.angle_alpha   90.00
_cell.angle_beta   90.00
_cell.angle_gamma   90.00
#
_symmetry.space_group_name_H-M   'P 1'
#
loop_
_entity.id
_entity.type
_entity.pdbx_description
1 polymer ?
#
loop_
_entity_poly.entity_id
_entity_poly.type
_entity_poly.pdbx_seq_one_letter_code
_entity_poly.pdbx_strand_id
1 'polypeptide(L)'
;MKNNTLIILLILTTISSCKSDLSSESKKEKITTLNNKAVEMRMNGELSEAEKLYEQAFQIDNTNLNIHFSLLGIYIQKGEIKKAFDFLENLPEKQKKTVYYFQTKGNLLEYDGRIKEAKEQYKKALELSEIGTIRDEQDLNRLVNYTMLETYAGKKDSAVNRINQVLKFDWLTNSNKEYLETFRNEFEFYQDNGALDFQNEKIIKICTTNIDSLKQVLSENHINISGSSFPIGKNDKGEIRIKEKYRSGINLLGIRECD
;
A
#
# COMPACT_ATOMS: atom_id res chain seq x y z
N MET A 1 -35.75 -71.60 29.71
CA MET A 1 -36.53 -70.55 29.01
C MET A 1 -36.23 -69.20 29.65
N LYS A 2 -35.40 -68.38 28.99
CA LYS A 2 -35.33 -66.90 29.05
C LYS A 2 -34.14 -66.50 28.17
N ASN A 3 -34.42 -66.12 26.94
CA ASN A 3 -33.44 -65.55 26.01
C ASN A 3 -33.38 -64.04 26.26
N ASN A 4 -32.17 -63.54 26.49
CA ASN A 4 -31.88 -62.11 26.63
C ASN A 4 -31.97 -61.44 25.25
N THR A 5 -32.95 -60.56 25.08
CA THR A 5 -33.03 -59.68 23.91
C THR A 5 -32.09 -58.49 24.12
N LEU A 6 -31.04 -58.44 23.30
CA LEU A 6 -30.06 -57.36 23.19
C LEU A 6 -30.76 -56.12 22.59
N ILE A 7 -30.92 -55.06 23.38
CA ILE A 7 -31.43 -53.76 22.90
C ILE A 7 -30.30 -53.03 22.21
N ILE A 8 -30.46 -52.82 20.90
CA ILE A 8 -29.61 -52.01 20.04
C ILE A 8 -29.80 -50.54 20.43
N LEU A 9 -28.79 -49.91 21.02
CA LEU A 9 -28.72 -48.46 21.19
C LEU A 9 -27.83 -47.88 20.08
N LEU A 10 -28.47 -47.56 18.95
CA LEU A 10 -27.84 -46.85 17.84
C LEU A 10 -27.72 -45.38 18.22
N ILE A 11 -26.55 -44.98 18.73
CA ILE A 11 -26.21 -43.58 18.96
C ILE A 11 -26.01 -42.92 17.58
N LEU A 12 -27.05 -42.27 17.08
CA LEU A 12 -26.95 -41.28 16.00
C LEU A 12 -26.28 -40.02 16.57
N THR A 13 -24.95 -40.02 16.62
CA THR A 13 -24.19 -38.77 16.74
C THR A 13 -24.25 -38.05 15.41
N THR A 14 -24.91 -36.89 15.44
CA THR A 14 -25.12 -36.00 14.32
C THR A 14 -23.80 -35.55 13.69
N ILE A 15 -23.62 -35.87 12.40
CA ILE A 15 -22.68 -35.19 11.50
C ILE A 15 -23.24 -33.77 11.28
N SER A 16 -22.94 -32.83 12.17
CA SER A 16 -23.32 -31.42 12.01
C SER A 16 -22.13 -30.51 11.64
N SER A 17 -20.90 -31.02 11.65
CA SER A 17 -19.70 -30.24 11.32
C SER A 17 -19.41 -30.17 9.81
N CYS A 18 -19.78 -31.17 9.02
CA CYS A 18 -19.41 -31.20 7.59
C CYS A 18 -20.23 -30.22 6.73
N LYS A 19 -21.49 -29.93 7.08
CA LYS A 19 -22.38 -29.11 6.22
C LYS A 19 -22.06 -27.61 6.26
N SER A 20 -21.61 -27.09 7.40
CA SER A 20 -21.20 -25.67 7.50
C SER A 20 -19.96 -25.39 6.67
N ASP A 21 -18.98 -26.29 6.73
CA ASP A 21 -17.66 -26.10 6.12
C ASP A 21 -17.75 -26.17 4.59
N LEU A 22 -18.49 -27.15 4.05
CA LEU A 22 -18.80 -27.26 2.61
C LEU A 22 -19.50 -26.00 2.05
N SER A 23 -20.40 -25.39 2.83
CA SER A 23 -21.08 -24.16 2.41
C SER A 23 -20.18 -22.93 2.44
N SER A 24 -19.27 -22.86 3.41
CA SER A 24 -18.30 -21.76 3.53
C SER A 24 -17.24 -21.84 2.45
N GLU A 25 -16.78 -23.05 2.12
CA GLU A 25 -15.78 -23.29 1.10
C GLU A 25 -16.35 -23.00 -0.29
N SER A 26 -17.58 -23.44 -0.56
CA SER A 26 -18.30 -23.10 -1.79
C SER A 26 -18.50 -21.58 -1.98
N LYS A 27 -18.78 -20.85 -0.89
CA LYS A 27 -18.87 -19.37 -0.94
C LYS A 27 -17.52 -18.73 -1.26
N LYS A 28 -16.44 -19.18 -0.62
CA LYS A 28 -15.08 -18.68 -0.89
C LYS A 28 -14.68 -18.95 -2.34
N GLU A 29 -14.91 -20.17 -2.84
CA GLU A 29 -14.63 -20.53 -4.22
C GLU A 29 -15.41 -19.66 -5.22
N LYS A 30 -16.70 -19.42 -4.94
CA LYS A 30 -17.52 -18.53 -5.74
C LYS A 30 -17.01 -17.09 -5.74
N ILE A 31 -16.62 -16.55 -4.58
CA ILE A 31 -16.01 -15.21 -4.47
C ILE A 31 -14.71 -15.15 -5.27
N THR A 32 -13.83 -16.14 -5.13
CA THR A 32 -12.57 -16.21 -5.88
C THR A 32 -12.81 -16.23 -7.38
N THR A 33 -13.79 -17.01 -7.85
CA THR A 33 -14.16 -17.09 -9.26
C THR A 33 -14.68 -15.74 -9.78
N LEU A 34 -15.58 -15.08 -9.04
CA LEU A 34 -16.08 -13.76 -9.39
C LEU A 34 -14.95 -12.73 -9.43
N ASN A 35 -14.06 -12.75 -8.44
CA ASN A 35 -12.91 -11.86 -8.35
C ASN A 35 -11.97 -12.02 -9.55
N ASN A 36 -11.62 -13.26 -9.91
CA ASN A 36 -10.70 -13.52 -11.03
C ASN A 36 -11.29 -13.03 -12.36
N LYS A 37 -12.58 -13.29 -12.60
CA LYS A 37 -13.28 -12.80 -13.79
C LYS A 37 -13.38 -11.27 -13.82
N ALA A 38 -13.64 -10.65 -12.66
CA ALA A 38 -13.70 -9.20 -12.54
C ALA A 38 -12.34 -8.55 -12.83
N VAL A 39 -11.24 -9.16 -12.37
CA VAL A 39 -9.88 -8.71 -12.69
C VAL A 39 -9.61 -8.78 -14.19
N GLU A 40 -9.96 -9.88 -14.85
CA GLU A 40 -9.82 -10.04 -16.30
C GLU A 40 -10.56 -8.93 -17.06
N MET A 41 -11.85 -8.71 -16.72
CA MET A 41 -12.65 -7.66 -17.34
C MET A 41 -12.09 -6.26 -17.08
N ARG A 42 -11.62 -5.99 -15.86
CA ARG A 42 -10.96 -4.72 -15.54
C ARG A 42 -9.69 -4.50 -16.38
N MET A 43 -8.88 -5.54 -16.56
CA MET A 43 -7.67 -5.48 -17.39
C MET A 43 -7.99 -5.23 -18.87
N ASN A 44 -9.13 -5.72 -19.36
CA ASN A 44 -9.62 -5.45 -20.71
C ASN A 44 -10.29 -4.08 -20.87
N GLY A 45 -10.42 -3.30 -19.80
CA GLY A 45 -11.12 -2.00 -19.80
C GLY A 45 -12.64 -2.10 -19.67
N GLU A 46 -13.18 -3.29 -19.46
CA GLU A 46 -14.62 -3.57 -19.25
C GLU A 46 -15.03 -3.25 -17.80
N LEU A 47 -14.89 -1.98 -17.40
CA LEU A 47 -15.01 -1.57 -16.00
C LEU A 47 -16.41 -1.79 -15.42
N SER A 48 -17.47 -1.64 -16.22
CA SER A 48 -18.86 -1.82 -15.76
C SER A 48 -19.18 -3.29 -15.50
N GLU A 49 -18.60 -4.20 -16.28
CA GLU A 49 -18.77 -5.63 -16.13
C GLU A 49 -17.97 -6.14 -14.92
N ALA A 50 -16.74 -5.65 -14.75
CA ALA A 50 -15.93 -5.90 -13.56
C ALA A 50 -16.65 -5.44 -12.29
N GLU A 51 -17.23 -4.24 -12.29
CA GLU A 51 -18.01 -3.69 -11.19
C GLU A 51 -19.14 -4.63 -10.77
N LYS A 52 -19.97 -5.09 -11.72
CA LYS A 52 -21.09 -6.01 -11.44
C LYS A 52 -20.61 -7.30 -10.77
N LEU A 53 -19.47 -7.84 -11.21
CA LEU A 53 -18.91 -9.06 -10.64
C LEU A 53 -18.38 -8.83 -9.21
N TYR A 54 -17.73 -7.69 -8.95
CA TYR A 54 -17.32 -7.32 -7.61
C TYR A 54 -18.51 -7.03 -6.69
N GLU A 55 -19.57 -6.39 -7.18
CA GLU A 55 -20.81 -6.18 -6.43
C GLU A 55 -21.45 -7.54 -6.07
N GLN A 56 -21.47 -8.50 -6.99
CA GLN A 56 -21.93 -9.87 -6.69
C GLN A 56 -21.06 -10.54 -5.62
N ALA A 57 -19.74 -10.40 -5.68
CA ALA A 57 -18.83 -10.94 -4.67
C ALA A 57 -19.08 -10.28 -3.30
N PHE A 58 -19.30 -8.95 -3.28
CA PHE A 58 -19.62 -8.19 -2.07
C PHE A 58 -20.93 -8.62 -1.43
N GLN A 59 -21.95 -8.99 -2.22
CA GLN A 59 -23.21 -9.52 -1.68
C GLN A 59 -23.02 -10.89 -0.99
N ILE A 60 -21.99 -11.67 -1.37
CA ILE A 60 -21.69 -12.97 -0.73
C ILE A 60 -20.93 -12.76 0.57
N ASP A 61 -19.93 -11.86 0.57
CA ASP A 61 -19.13 -11.49 1.74
C ASP A 61 -18.79 -10.00 1.73
N ASN A 62 -19.60 -9.24 2.45
CA ASN A 62 -19.42 -7.79 2.61
C ASN A 62 -18.34 -7.42 3.64
N THR A 63 -17.63 -8.40 4.22
CA THR A 63 -16.52 -8.16 5.16
C THR A 63 -15.16 -8.34 4.52
N ASN A 64 -15.09 -8.86 3.29
CA ASN A 64 -13.86 -9.10 2.57
C ASN A 64 -13.26 -7.79 2.03
N LEU A 65 -12.17 -7.34 2.66
CA LEU A 65 -11.48 -6.10 2.30
C LEU A 65 -10.91 -6.10 0.88
N ASN A 66 -10.57 -7.26 0.30
CA ASN A 66 -10.08 -7.32 -1.09
C ASN A 66 -11.17 -6.91 -2.08
N ILE A 67 -12.42 -7.28 -1.79
CA ILE A 67 -13.57 -6.88 -2.61
C ILE A 67 -13.83 -5.38 -2.44
N HIS A 68 -13.70 -4.86 -1.22
CA HIS A 68 -13.84 -3.42 -0.97
C HIS A 68 -12.80 -2.61 -1.74
N PHE A 69 -11.53 -2.99 -1.65
CA PHE A 69 -10.45 -2.35 -2.41
C PHE A 69 -10.71 -2.41 -3.92
N SER A 70 -11.21 -3.53 -4.42
CA SER A 70 -11.52 -3.71 -5.83
C SER A 70 -12.66 -2.79 -6.31
N LEU A 71 -13.77 -2.73 -5.56
CA LEU A 71 -14.89 -1.82 -5.88
C LEU A 71 -14.48 -0.36 -5.85
N LEU A 72 -13.77 0.05 -4.79
CA LEU A 72 -13.24 1.42 -4.68
C LEU A 72 -12.29 1.75 -5.83
N GLY A 73 -11.41 0.82 -6.19
CA GLY A 73 -10.51 0.96 -7.33
C GLY A 73 -11.26 1.14 -8.66
N ILE A 74 -12.35 0.40 -8.87
CA ILE A 74 -13.24 0.57 -10.04
C ILE A 74 -13.90 1.96 -10.03
N TYR A 75 -14.49 2.37 -8.91
CA TYR A 75 -15.13 3.69 -8.82
C TYR A 75 -14.15 4.82 -9.09
N ILE A 76 -12.93 4.75 -8.53
CA ILE A 76 -11.86 5.71 -8.81
C ILE A 76 -11.48 5.70 -10.29
N GLN A 77 -11.28 4.52 -10.89
CA GLN A 77 -10.90 4.39 -12.30
C GLN A 77 -11.97 4.94 -13.25
N LYS A 78 -13.24 4.87 -12.87
CA LYS A 78 -14.37 5.46 -13.60
C LYS A 78 -14.59 6.96 -13.30
N GLY A 79 -13.85 7.54 -12.36
CA GLY A 79 -14.06 8.92 -11.88
C GLY A 79 -15.30 9.10 -10.99
N GLU A 80 -15.89 8.01 -10.51
CA GLU A 80 -17.14 7.98 -9.72
C GLU A 80 -16.85 8.19 -8.22
N ILE A 81 -16.16 9.28 -7.88
CA ILE A 81 -15.68 9.55 -6.52
C ILE A 81 -16.81 9.67 -5.50
N LYS A 82 -17.96 10.24 -5.89
CA LYS A 82 -19.15 10.25 -5.04
C LYS A 82 -19.62 8.83 -4.69
N LYS A 83 -19.61 7.89 -5.65
CA LYS A 83 -20.00 6.49 -5.40
C LYS A 83 -19.00 5.81 -4.45
N ALA A 84 -17.71 6.14 -4.55
CA ALA A 84 -16.69 5.65 -3.63
C ALA A 84 -16.91 6.14 -2.18
N PHE A 85 -17.24 7.42 -2.00
CA PHE A 85 -17.63 7.94 -0.68
C PHE A 85 -18.91 7.30 -0.16
N ASP A 86 -19.95 7.21 -0.99
CA ASP A 86 -21.22 6.57 -0.63
C ASP A 86 -21.00 5.10 -0.22
N PHE A 87 -20.08 4.38 -0.88
CA PHE A 87 -19.70 3.01 -0.48
C PHE A 87 -19.09 2.96 0.93
N LEU A 88 -18.12 3.84 1.25
CA LEU A 88 -17.52 3.89 2.59
C LEU A 88 -18.53 4.28 3.67
N GLU A 89 -19.41 5.26 3.39
CA GLU A 89 -20.40 5.74 4.35
C GLU A 89 -21.53 4.72 4.62
N ASN A 90 -21.72 3.75 3.72
CA ASN A 90 -22.67 2.65 3.91
C ASN A 90 -22.06 1.40 4.58
N LEU A 91 -20.76 1.42 4.92
CA LEU A 91 -20.16 0.31 5.67
C LEU A 91 -20.78 0.20 7.08
N PRO A 92 -20.80 -1.00 7.69
CA PRO A 92 -21.25 -1.17 9.07
C PRO A 92 -20.49 -0.27 10.05
N GLU A 93 -21.16 0.23 11.09
CA GLU A 93 -20.56 1.14 12.10
C GLU A 93 -19.28 0.58 12.76
N LYS A 94 -19.20 -0.75 12.92
CA LYS A 94 -17.98 -1.40 13.42
C LYS A 94 -16.79 -1.20 12.47
N GLN A 95 -17.01 -1.26 11.16
CA GLN A 95 -15.96 -1.07 10.15
C GLN A 95 -15.55 0.40 10.05
N LYS A 96 -16.48 1.35 10.27
CA LYS A 96 -16.18 2.79 10.31
C LYS A 96 -15.26 3.26 11.44
N LYS A 97 -14.89 2.36 12.36
CA LYS A 97 -13.99 2.61 13.50
C LYS A 97 -12.67 1.86 13.37
N THR A 98 -12.24 1.57 12.15
CA THR A 98 -11.02 0.79 11.87
C THR A 98 -9.98 1.65 11.17
N VAL A 99 -8.70 1.25 11.27
CA VAL A 99 -7.59 1.82 10.48
C VAL A 99 -7.94 1.85 9.00
N TYR A 100 -8.51 0.74 8.49
CA TYR A 100 -8.94 0.59 7.11
C TYR A 100 -9.88 1.71 6.65
N TYR A 101 -10.95 1.99 7.40
CA TYR A 101 -11.92 3.01 7.02
C TYR A 101 -11.29 4.40 6.94
N PHE A 102 -10.55 4.81 7.98
CA PHE A 102 -9.95 6.13 8.03
C PHE A 102 -8.86 6.31 6.96
N GLN A 103 -8.00 5.30 6.75
CA GLN A 103 -6.99 5.35 5.70
C GLN A 103 -7.63 5.42 4.32
N THR A 104 -8.67 4.62 4.07
CA THR A 104 -9.34 4.59 2.77
C THR A 104 -10.10 5.89 2.49
N LYS A 105 -10.74 6.47 3.51
CA LYS A 105 -11.35 7.80 3.41
C LYS A 105 -10.32 8.89 3.14
N GLY A 106 -9.14 8.80 3.77
CA GLY A 106 -8.00 9.67 3.48
C GLY A 106 -7.58 9.60 2.02
N ASN A 107 -7.38 8.39 1.50
CA ASN A 107 -7.01 8.17 0.10
C ASN A 107 -8.05 8.74 -0.88
N LEU A 108 -9.35 8.55 -0.61
CA LEU A 108 -10.41 9.14 -1.44
C LEU A 108 -10.41 10.67 -1.39
N LEU A 109 -10.18 11.25 -0.21
CA LEU A 109 -10.07 12.71 -0.05
C LEU A 109 -8.86 13.26 -0.81
N GLU A 110 -7.73 12.54 -0.85
CA GLU A 110 -6.61 12.96 -1.68
C GLU A 110 -6.93 12.92 -3.17
N TYR A 111 -7.58 11.85 -3.63
CA TYR A 111 -8.01 11.75 -5.02
C TYR A 111 -9.00 12.87 -5.40
N ASP A 112 -9.83 13.31 -4.45
CA ASP A 112 -10.75 14.44 -4.57
C ASP A 112 -10.06 15.82 -4.36
N GLY A 113 -8.74 15.87 -4.16
CA GLY A 113 -7.96 17.09 -3.96
C GLY A 113 -8.09 17.73 -2.57
N ARG A 114 -8.78 17.08 -1.63
CA ARG A 114 -9.05 17.55 -0.26
C ARG A 114 -7.96 17.13 0.71
N ILE A 115 -6.72 17.50 0.41
CA ILE A 115 -5.51 17.05 1.12
C ILE A 115 -5.55 17.32 2.63
N LYS A 116 -6.05 18.49 3.05
CA LYS A 116 -6.15 18.83 4.49
C LYS A 116 -7.08 17.87 5.24
N GLU A 117 -8.21 17.51 4.64
CA GLU A 117 -9.15 16.58 5.25
C GLU A 117 -8.63 15.14 5.23
N ALA A 118 -7.89 14.77 4.18
CA ALA A 118 -7.21 13.49 4.10
C ALA A 118 -6.23 13.31 5.28
N LYS A 119 -5.40 14.34 5.54
CA LYS A 119 -4.47 14.38 6.68
C LYS A 119 -5.17 14.13 8.02
N GLU A 120 -6.35 14.70 8.23
CA GLU A 120 -7.14 14.43 9.44
C GLU A 120 -7.65 12.99 9.52
N GLN A 121 -7.99 12.35 8.41
CA GLN A 121 -8.34 10.92 8.45
C GLN A 121 -7.12 10.04 8.70
N TYR A 122 -5.96 10.35 8.13
CA TYR A 122 -4.73 9.60 8.43
C TYR A 122 -4.30 9.71 9.88
N LYS A 123 -4.50 10.87 10.53
CA LYS A 123 -4.30 11.01 11.97
C LYS A 123 -5.18 10.03 12.77
N LYS A 124 -6.47 9.94 12.44
CA LYS A 124 -7.39 8.97 13.07
C LYS A 124 -6.98 7.52 12.80
N ALA A 125 -6.55 7.21 11.57
CA ALA A 125 -6.03 5.88 11.25
C ALA A 125 -4.76 5.55 12.06
N LEU A 126 -3.86 6.54 12.24
CA LEU A 126 -2.63 6.39 13.00
C LEU A 126 -2.89 6.22 14.51
N GLU A 127 -3.91 6.90 15.06
CA GLU A 127 -4.33 6.73 16.46
C GLU A 127 -4.82 5.31 16.76
N LEU A 128 -5.33 4.61 15.75
CA LEU A 128 -5.83 3.25 15.86
C LEU A 128 -4.81 2.18 15.42
N SER A 129 -3.64 2.58 14.93
CA SER A 129 -2.64 1.65 14.41
C SER A 129 -1.53 1.41 15.42
N GLU A 130 -1.06 0.17 15.44
CA GLU A 130 0.06 -0.25 16.29
C GLU A 130 1.13 -0.93 15.42
N ILE A 131 2.39 -0.55 15.61
CA ILE A 131 3.51 -1.12 14.83
C ILE A 131 4.11 -2.37 15.49
N GLY A 132 4.00 -2.51 16.80
CA GLY A 132 4.70 -3.56 17.55
C GLY A 132 6.23 -3.48 17.44
N THR A 133 6.92 -4.55 17.83
CA THR A 133 8.38 -4.67 17.71
C THR A 133 8.76 -5.18 16.32
N ILE A 134 9.83 -4.64 15.73
CA ILE A 134 10.44 -5.16 14.50
C ILE A 134 11.51 -6.17 14.90
N ARG A 135 11.35 -7.43 14.49
CA ARG A 135 12.22 -8.54 14.93
C ARG A 135 13.00 -9.17 13.80
N ASP A 136 12.40 -9.23 12.62
CA ASP A 136 12.98 -9.86 11.44
C ASP A 136 12.46 -9.21 10.15
N GLU A 137 12.89 -9.76 9.01
CA GLU A 137 12.58 -9.24 7.68
C GLU A 137 11.07 -9.18 7.37
N GLN A 138 10.28 -10.09 7.96
CA GLN A 138 8.83 -10.16 7.69
C GLN A 138 8.09 -8.94 8.26
N ASP A 139 8.68 -8.27 9.25
CA ASP A 139 8.13 -7.07 9.86
C ASP A 139 8.40 -5.78 9.05
N LEU A 140 9.31 -5.81 8.06
CA LEU A 140 9.74 -4.59 7.35
C LEU A 140 8.62 -3.97 6.52
N ASN A 141 7.76 -4.78 5.90
CA ASN A 141 6.60 -4.26 5.17
C ASN A 141 5.62 -3.55 6.12
N ARG A 142 5.38 -4.13 7.31
CA ARG A 142 4.55 -3.51 8.35
C ARG A 142 5.14 -2.17 8.80
N LEU A 143 6.45 -2.11 9.00
CA LEU A 143 7.17 -0.87 9.31
C LEU A 143 6.97 0.20 8.24
N VAL A 144 7.17 -0.15 6.96
CA VAL A 144 6.99 0.79 5.85
C VAL A 144 5.55 1.29 5.77
N ASN A 145 4.55 0.40 5.88
CA ASN A 145 3.14 0.81 5.84
C ASN A 145 2.77 1.75 7.01
N TYR A 146 3.26 1.45 8.21
CA TYR A 146 3.03 2.31 9.38
C TYR A 146 3.70 3.67 9.22
N THR A 147 4.96 3.70 8.76
CA THR A 147 5.72 4.95 8.58
C THR A 147 5.21 5.78 7.41
N MET A 148 4.64 5.14 6.38
CA MET A 148 3.88 5.82 5.34
C MET A 148 2.63 6.51 5.92
N LEU A 149 1.85 5.81 6.75
CA LEU A 149 0.69 6.41 7.43
C LEU A 149 1.10 7.54 8.39
N GLU A 150 2.20 7.35 9.12
CA GLU A 150 2.79 8.36 10.01
C GLU A 150 3.22 9.61 9.22
N THR A 151 3.79 9.43 8.03
CA THR A 151 4.15 10.50 7.08
C THR A 151 2.91 11.26 6.59
N TYR A 152 1.90 10.56 6.09
CA TYR A 152 0.65 11.17 5.63
C TYR A 152 -0.14 11.88 6.73
N ALA A 153 -0.01 11.43 7.99
CA ALA A 153 -0.57 12.11 9.15
C ALA A 153 0.20 13.40 9.54
N GLY A 154 1.29 13.73 8.84
CA GLY A 154 2.13 14.90 9.09
C GLY A 154 3.24 14.68 10.11
N LYS A 155 3.60 13.42 10.41
CA LYS A 155 4.66 13.07 11.36
C LYS A 155 5.87 12.47 10.63
N LYS A 156 6.27 13.07 9.51
CA LYS A 156 7.37 12.54 8.67
C LYS A 156 8.69 12.37 9.41
N ASP A 157 9.03 13.28 10.34
CA ASP A 157 10.26 13.17 11.12
C ASP A 157 10.25 11.94 12.04
N SER A 158 9.08 11.61 12.61
CA SER A 158 8.91 10.37 13.38
C SER A 158 9.06 9.14 12.49
N ALA A 159 8.49 9.17 11.29
CA ALA A 159 8.60 8.08 10.32
C ALA A 159 10.06 7.81 9.92
N VAL A 160 10.80 8.87 9.54
CA VAL A 160 12.22 8.84 9.20
C VAL A 160 13.05 8.30 10.38
N ASN A 161 12.82 8.84 11.58
CA ASN A 161 13.54 8.40 12.79
C ASN A 161 13.29 6.93 13.12
N ARG A 162 12.07 6.44 12.92
CA ARG A 162 11.72 5.05 13.15
C ARG A 162 12.47 4.11 12.20
N ILE A 163 12.55 4.46 10.92
CA ILE A 163 13.33 3.67 9.96
C ILE A 163 14.84 3.75 10.30
N ASN A 164 15.35 4.94 10.66
CA ASN A 164 16.74 5.10 11.09
C ASN A 164 17.10 4.24 12.31
N GLN A 165 16.16 3.97 13.21
CA GLN A 165 16.39 3.06 14.34
C GLN A 165 16.54 1.60 13.88
N VAL A 166 15.67 1.16 12.94
CA VAL A 166 15.70 -0.20 12.41
C VAL A 166 16.92 -0.44 11.53
N LEU A 167 17.35 0.56 10.75
CA LEU A 167 18.56 0.49 9.91
C LEU A 167 19.85 0.14 10.66
N LYS A 168 19.86 0.29 12.00
CA LYS A 168 20.97 -0.08 12.88
C LYS A 168 21.01 -1.57 13.25
N PHE A 169 20.01 -2.35 12.86
CA PHE A 169 19.94 -3.76 13.24
C PHE A 169 20.93 -4.60 12.41
N ASP A 170 21.74 -5.40 13.12
CA ASP A 170 22.83 -6.18 12.51
C ASP A 170 22.35 -7.29 11.58
N TRP A 171 21.10 -7.76 11.76
CA TRP A 171 20.52 -8.82 10.92
C TRP A 171 20.04 -8.32 9.55
N LEU A 172 20.01 -7.00 9.31
CA LEU A 172 19.58 -6.46 8.02
C LEU A 172 20.61 -6.79 6.94
N THR A 173 20.15 -7.49 5.91
CA THR A 173 20.89 -7.63 4.65
C THR A 173 21.05 -6.26 3.97
N ASN A 174 21.99 -6.16 3.03
CA ASN A 174 22.13 -4.93 2.23
C ASN A 174 20.83 -4.61 1.45
N SER A 175 20.14 -5.64 0.94
CA SER A 175 18.84 -5.49 0.27
C SER A 175 17.78 -4.91 1.22
N ASN A 176 17.77 -5.34 2.48
CA ASN A 176 16.83 -4.81 3.48
C ASN A 176 17.12 -3.35 3.79
N LYS A 177 18.40 -2.97 3.86
CA LYS A 177 18.80 -1.57 4.07
C LYS A 177 18.40 -0.70 2.88
N GLU A 178 18.71 -1.11 1.66
CA GLU A 178 18.34 -0.39 0.44
C GLU A 178 16.82 -0.21 0.32
N TYR A 179 16.05 -1.26 0.62
CA TYR A 179 14.60 -1.20 0.68
C TYR A 179 14.10 -0.14 1.67
N LEU A 180 14.63 -0.13 2.90
CA LEU A 180 14.24 0.83 3.93
C LEU A 180 14.70 2.26 3.63
N GLU A 181 15.93 2.43 3.16
CA GLU A 181 16.50 3.71 2.75
C GLU A 181 15.69 4.35 1.63
N THR A 182 15.17 3.55 0.69
CA THR A 182 14.27 4.05 -0.36
C THR A 182 13.11 4.83 0.23
N PHE A 183 12.35 4.24 1.16
CA PHE A 183 11.20 4.91 1.79
C PHE A 183 11.63 6.03 2.75
N ARG A 184 12.67 5.80 3.54
CA ARG A 184 13.19 6.81 4.49
C ARG A 184 13.61 8.09 3.78
N ASN A 185 14.26 7.96 2.62
CA ASN A 185 14.65 9.08 1.79
C ASN A 185 13.41 9.78 1.21
N GLU A 186 12.43 9.05 0.69
CA GLU A 186 11.19 9.67 0.21
C GLU A 186 10.42 10.42 1.30
N PHE A 187 10.36 9.89 2.53
CA PHE A 187 9.65 10.52 3.64
C PHE A 187 10.31 11.80 4.13
N GLU A 188 11.64 11.89 4.12
CA GLU A 188 12.36 13.13 4.45
C GLU A 188 11.95 14.28 3.51
N PHE A 189 11.83 13.97 2.21
CA PHE A 189 11.49 14.93 1.17
C PHE A 189 9.97 15.13 0.96
N TYR A 190 9.12 14.49 1.74
CA TYR A 190 7.66 14.67 1.68
C TYR A 190 7.24 16.13 1.96
N GLN A 191 6.34 16.66 1.13
CA GLN A 191 5.95 18.08 1.09
C GLN A 191 4.49 18.32 1.52
N ASP A 192 3.85 17.36 2.18
CA ASP A 192 2.46 17.44 2.65
C ASP A 192 1.40 17.55 1.53
N ASN A 193 1.70 17.19 0.27
CA ASN A 193 0.72 17.20 -0.83
C ASN A 193 -0.01 15.85 -1.03
N GLY A 194 0.02 14.96 -0.05
CA GLY A 194 -0.55 13.61 -0.16
C GLY A 194 0.22 12.71 -1.14
N ALA A 195 -0.47 11.72 -1.72
CA ALA A 195 0.11 10.73 -2.64
C ALA A 195 0.73 11.35 -3.90
N LEU A 196 0.36 12.57 -4.28
CA LEU A 196 0.91 13.27 -5.45
C LEU A 196 2.42 13.48 -5.36
N ASP A 197 2.96 13.69 -4.15
CA ASP A 197 4.42 13.80 -3.94
C ASP A 197 5.14 12.51 -4.33
N PHE A 198 4.48 11.36 -4.18
CA PHE A 198 5.04 10.05 -4.50
C PHE A 198 4.85 9.66 -5.97
N GLN A 199 3.72 10.08 -6.56
CA GLN A 199 3.32 9.76 -7.94
C GLN A 199 3.90 10.70 -8.99
N ASN A 200 4.53 11.80 -8.60
CA ASN A 200 5.17 12.72 -9.54
C ASN A 200 6.39 12.05 -10.21
N GLU A 201 6.20 11.59 -11.45
CA GLU A 201 7.23 10.93 -12.26
C GLU A 201 8.11 11.90 -13.06
N LYS A 202 8.00 13.22 -12.84
CA LYS A 202 8.90 14.18 -13.47
C LYS A 202 10.35 13.89 -13.05
N ILE A 203 11.25 13.88 -14.03
CA ILE A 203 12.67 13.58 -13.85
C ILE A 203 13.50 14.85 -13.97
N ILE A 204 14.41 15.02 -13.00
CA ILE A 204 15.54 15.94 -13.02
C ILE A 204 16.73 15.18 -13.61
N LYS A 205 17.37 15.78 -14.62
CA LYS A 205 18.56 15.21 -15.26
C LYS A 205 19.79 15.99 -14.85
N ILE A 206 20.79 15.29 -14.34
CA ILE A 206 22.05 15.88 -13.89
C ILE A 206 23.20 15.28 -14.68
N CYS A 207 23.97 16.14 -15.33
CA CYS A 207 25.08 15.73 -16.19
C CYS A 207 26.41 15.92 -15.46
N THR A 208 27.24 14.87 -15.43
CA THR A 208 28.53 14.88 -14.72
C THR A 208 29.62 14.13 -15.49
N THR A 209 30.88 14.55 -15.34
CA THR A 209 32.04 13.80 -15.84
C THR A 209 32.46 12.66 -14.90
N ASN A 210 31.94 12.65 -13.66
CA ASN A 210 32.20 11.61 -12.67
C ASN A 210 30.88 11.15 -12.03
N ILE A 211 30.31 10.08 -12.59
CA ILE A 211 29.05 9.50 -12.10
C ILE A 211 29.19 8.97 -10.69
N ASP A 212 30.26 8.24 -10.38
CA ASP A 212 30.40 7.56 -9.09
C ASP A 212 30.52 8.55 -7.93
N SER A 213 31.28 9.63 -8.12
CA SER A 213 31.35 10.72 -7.15
C SER A 213 29.98 11.39 -6.95
N LEU A 214 29.23 11.63 -8.02
CA LEU A 214 27.89 12.22 -7.89
C LEU A 214 26.91 11.24 -7.19
N LYS A 215 26.97 9.95 -7.50
CA LYS A 215 26.17 8.92 -6.81
C LYS A 215 26.44 8.91 -5.31
N GLN A 216 27.71 9.01 -4.93
CA GLN A 216 28.10 9.09 -3.53
C GLN A 216 27.52 10.34 -2.85
N VAL A 217 27.69 11.52 -3.45
CA VAL A 217 27.14 12.78 -2.90
C VAL A 217 25.62 12.71 -2.73
N LEU A 218 24.89 12.18 -3.72
CA LEU A 218 23.44 12.05 -3.66
C LEU A 218 23.01 11.07 -2.56
N SER A 219 23.70 9.94 -2.43
CA SER A 219 23.44 8.94 -1.39
C SER A 219 23.66 9.50 0.02
N GLU A 220 24.78 10.21 0.24
CA GLU A 220 25.09 10.89 1.51
C GLU A 220 24.07 11.96 1.90
N ASN A 221 23.25 12.41 0.95
CA ASN A 221 22.19 13.40 1.14
C ASN A 221 20.79 12.81 0.98
N HIS A 222 20.64 11.48 1.08
CA HIS A 222 19.36 10.77 1.06
C HIS A 222 18.53 11.01 -0.22
N ILE A 223 19.20 11.17 -1.36
CA ILE A 223 18.54 11.40 -2.65
C ILE A 223 18.57 10.11 -3.47
N ASN A 224 17.39 9.55 -3.72
CA ASN A 224 17.25 8.34 -4.52
C ASN A 224 17.48 8.64 -6.01
N ILE A 225 18.23 7.75 -6.67
CA ILE A 225 18.49 7.81 -8.10
C ILE A 225 17.51 6.89 -8.82
N SER A 226 16.82 7.39 -9.84
CA SER A 226 15.90 6.61 -10.67
C SER A 226 16.58 5.94 -11.86
N GLY A 227 17.80 6.36 -12.19
CA GLY A 227 18.63 5.71 -13.20
C GLY A 227 19.90 6.50 -13.51
N SER A 228 20.82 5.87 -14.25
CA SER A 228 22.03 6.54 -14.75
C SER A 228 22.45 5.97 -16.10
N SER A 229 23.10 6.79 -16.93
CA SER A 229 23.78 6.35 -18.14
C SER A 229 25.20 6.90 -18.20
N PHE A 230 26.16 6.04 -18.57
CA PHE A 230 27.57 6.39 -18.65
C PHE A 230 27.91 7.17 -19.93
N PRO A 231 28.93 8.04 -19.88
CA PRO A 231 29.37 8.79 -21.05
C PRO A 231 29.93 7.87 -22.16
N ILE A 232 29.73 8.25 -23.43
CA ILE A 232 30.21 7.50 -24.61
C ILE A 232 31.38 8.24 -25.27
N GLY A 233 32.56 8.17 -24.67
CA GLY A 233 33.77 8.80 -25.20
C GLY A 233 34.51 9.60 -24.15
N LYS A 234 35.70 10.13 -24.51
CA LYS A 234 36.60 10.77 -23.54
C LYS A 234 36.14 12.12 -23.00
N ASN A 235 35.19 12.80 -23.66
CA ASN A 235 34.73 14.15 -23.31
C ASN A 235 33.21 14.22 -23.05
N ASP A 236 32.54 13.08 -22.98
CA ASP A 236 31.10 13.03 -22.80
C ASP A 236 30.74 13.11 -21.32
N LYS A 237 29.59 13.73 -21.01
CA LYS A 237 29.03 13.73 -19.65
C LYS A 237 28.12 12.52 -19.50
N GLY A 238 28.22 11.85 -18.36
CA GLY A 238 27.23 10.89 -17.88
C GLY A 238 25.96 11.60 -17.40
N GLU A 239 24.83 10.89 -17.38
CA GLU A 239 23.53 11.40 -16.91
C GLU A 239 23.10 10.61 -15.67
N ILE A 240 22.66 11.31 -14.62
CA ILE A 240 21.90 10.74 -13.50
C ILE A 240 20.47 11.29 -13.55
N ARG A 241 19.50 10.41 -13.35
CA ARG A 241 18.07 10.72 -13.30
C ARG A 241 17.59 10.66 -11.86
N ILE A 242 16.85 11.68 -11.45
CA ILE A 242 16.34 11.84 -10.09
C ILE A 242 14.88 12.27 -10.17
N LYS A 243 14.02 11.79 -9.29
CA LYS A 243 12.62 12.22 -9.26
C LYS A 243 12.48 13.65 -8.72
N GLU A 244 11.52 14.40 -9.24
CA GLU A 244 11.27 15.81 -8.89
C GLU A 244 11.09 16.05 -7.38
N LYS A 245 10.60 15.07 -6.63
CA LYS A 245 10.44 15.13 -5.17
C LYS A 245 11.73 15.53 -4.43
N TYR A 246 12.91 15.26 -5.00
CA TYR A 246 14.22 15.59 -4.42
C TYR A 246 14.74 16.99 -4.81
N ARG A 247 13.97 17.81 -5.54
CA ARG A 247 14.44 19.11 -6.05
C ARG A 247 15.02 20.01 -4.97
N SER A 248 14.42 20.05 -3.77
CA SER A 248 14.95 20.85 -2.66
C SER A 248 16.36 20.40 -2.26
N GLY A 249 16.62 19.09 -2.23
CA GLY A 249 17.94 18.52 -1.91
C GLY A 249 18.98 18.84 -2.98
N ILE A 250 18.60 18.71 -4.25
CA ILE A 250 19.46 19.09 -5.39
C ILE A 250 19.85 20.57 -5.34
N ASN A 251 18.88 21.44 -5.05
CA ASN A 251 19.13 22.88 -4.93
C ASN A 251 20.06 23.21 -3.76
N LEU A 252 19.89 22.53 -2.60
CA LEU A 252 20.74 22.72 -1.43
C LEU A 252 22.20 22.32 -1.70
N LEU A 253 22.41 21.29 -2.53
CA LEU A 253 23.74 20.85 -2.95
C LEU A 253 24.37 21.74 -4.04
N GLY A 254 23.63 22.73 -4.56
CA GLY A 254 24.09 23.57 -5.67
C GLY A 254 24.31 22.80 -6.97
N ILE A 255 23.73 21.60 -7.09
CA ILE A 255 23.87 20.77 -8.28
C ILE A 255 22.93 21.32 -9.37
N ARG A 256 23.46 21.49 -10.58
CA ARG A 256 22.72 22.01 -11.72
C ARG A 256 22.22 20.89 -12.61
N GLU A 257 21.07 21.12 -13.23
CA GLU A 257 20.56 20.25 -14.29
C GLU A 257 21.50 20.27 -15.51
N CYS A 258 21.36 19.28 -16.39
CA CYS A 258 21.99 19.34 -17.71
C CYS A 258 21.58 20.64 -18.44
N ASP A 259 22.53 21.26 -19.13
CA ASP A 259 22.27 22.39 -20.04
C ASP A 259 21.40 21.99 -21.24
#